data_AF-A0A6I5RGV0-F1
#
_entry.id   AF-A0A6I5RGV0-F1
#
_cell.length_a   1.000
_cell.length_b   1.000
_cell.length_c   1.000
_cell.angle_alpha   90.00
_cell.angle_beta   90.00
_cell.angle_gamma   90.00
#
_symmetry.space_group_name_H-M   'P 1'
#
loop_
_entity.id
_entity.type
_entity.pdbx_description
1 polymer ?
#
loop_
_entity_poly.entity_id
_entity_poly.type
_entity_poly.pdbx_seq_one_letter_code
_entity_poly.pdbx_strand_id
1 'polypeptide(L)' 'MERQFVIACWLFLIGSSLLIIDAIFKLASEISLMSLINLVEGILFLVGSILFMPDLQTDA' A
#
# COMPACT_ATOMS: atom_id res chain seq x y z
N MET A 1 0.32 10.22 20.67
CA MET A 1 -0.30 8.99 20.13
C MET A 1 -0.54 9.14 18.63
N GLU A 2 -1.07 10.28 18.17
CA GLU A 2 -1.33 10.56 16.74
C GLU A 2 -0.10 10.45 15.84
N ARG A 3 1.07 10.94 16.26
CA ARG A 3 2.30 10.84 15.44
C ARG A 3 2.71 9.39 15.13
N GLN A 4 2.48 8.45 16.04
CA GLN A 4 2.79 7.04 15.82
C GLN A 4 1.81 6.42 14.81
N PHE A 5 0.54 6.82 14.88
CA PHE A 5 -0.49 6.40 13.93
C PHE A 5 -0.18 6.92 12.52
N VAL A 6 0.17 8.21 12.38
CA VAL A 6 0.58 8.82 11.10
C VAL A 6 1.78 8.07 10.50
N ILE A 7 2.82 7.79 11.30
CA ILE A 7 4.00 7.03 10.85
C ILE A 7 3.60 5.62 10.39
N ALA A 8 2.69 4.95 11.11
CA ALA A 8 2.20 3.64 10.71
C ALA A 8 1.43 3.69 9.39
N CYS A 9 0.58 4.70 9.16
CA CYS A 9 -0.11 4.91 7.88
C CYS A 9 0.87 5.12 6.72
N TRP A 10 1.93 5.91 6.93
CA TRP A 10 2.98 6.10 5.92
C TRP A 10 3.76 4.81 5.64
N LEU A 11 4.13 4.05 6.66
CA LEU A 11 4.80 2.76 6.49
C LEU A 11 3.92 1.77 5.72
N PHE A 12 2.62 1.76 6.01
CA PHE A 12 1.63 0.92 5.35
C PHE A 12 1.43 1.30 3.88
N LEU A 13 1.38 2.60 3.57
CA LEU A 13 1.34 3.12 2.20
C LEU A 13 2.59 2.72 1.40
N ILE A 14 3.78 2.86 1.99
CA ILE A 14 5.04 2.46 1.35
C ILE A 14 5.06 0.95 1.11
N GLY A 15 4.68 0.16 2.12
CA GLY A 15 4.63 -1.30 2.02
C GLY A 15 3.68 -1.80 0.93
N SER A 16 2.47 -1.24 0.87
CA SER A 16 1.49 -1.58 -0.17
C SER A 16 1.97 -1.21 -1.58
N SER A 17 2.65 -0.07 -1.72
CA SER A 17 3.25 0.34 -3.00
C SER A 17 4.34 -0.63 -3.46
N LEU A 18 5.20 -1.09 -2.54
CA LEU A 18 6.23 -2.09 -2.84
C LEU A 18 5.64 -3.45 -3.24
N LEU A 19 4.56 -3.88 -2.59
CA LEU A 19 3.85 -5.12 -2.94
C LEU A 19 3.27 -5.07 -4.35
N ILE A 20 2.68 -3.92 -4.75
CA ILE A 20 2.17 -3.73 -6.11
C ILE A 20 3.32 -3.81 -7.12
N ILE A 21 4.44 -3.13 -6.86
CA ILE A 21 5.61 -3.14 -7.74
C ILE A 21 6.15 -4.58 -7.90
N ASP A 22 6.33 -5.31 -6.82
CA ASP A 22 6.77 -6.72 -6.85
C ASP A 22 5.80 -7.60 -7.65
N ALA A 23 4.49 -7.44 -7.43
CA ALA A 23 3.48 -8.17 -8.17
C ALA A 23 3.51 -7.86 -9.67
N ILE A 24 3.75 -6.60 -10.07
CA ILE A 24 3.91 -6.20 -11.48
C ILE A 24 5.16 -6.84 -12.09
N PHE A 25 6.30 -6.81 -11.40
CA PHE A 25 7.53 -7.46 -11.88
C PHE A 25 7.35 -8.96 -12.05
N LYS A 26 6.70 -9.62 -11.08
CA LYS A 26 6.37 -11.05 -11.18
C LYS A 26 5.45 -11.33 -12.35
N LEU A 27 4.40 -10.53 -12.54
CA LEU A 27 3.46 -10.68 -13.65
C LEU A 27 4.13 -10.47 -15.02
N ALA A 28 5.09 -9.55 -15.11
CA ALA A 28 5.87 -9.31 -16.32
C ALA A 28 6.82 -10.47 -16.68
N SER A 29 7.30 -11.20 -15.67
CA SER A 29 8.13 -12.39 -15.87
C SER A 29 7.30 -13.64 -16.15
N GLU A 30 6.24 -13.87 -15.37
CA GLU A 30 5.38 -15.04 -15.44
C GLU A 30 4.00 -14.76 -14.87
N ILE A 31 2.95 -15.04 -15.66
CA ILE A 31 1.58 -14.90 -15.22
C ILE A 31 1.20 -16.11 -14.37
N SER A 32 1.32 -15.95 -13.05
CA SER A 32 0.86 -16.93 -12.07
C SER A 32 -0.37 -16.43 -11.31
N LEU A 33 -1.22 -17.36 -10.87
CA LEU A 33 -2.39 -17.04 -10.04
C LEU A 33 -1.98 -16.37 -8.73
N MET A 34 -0.82 -16.74 -8.18
CA MET A 34 -0.24 -16.09 -6.99
C MET A 34 0.15 -14.63 -7.26
N SER A 35 0.74 -14.33 -8.43
CA SER A 35 1.09 -12.96 -8.83
C SER A 35 -0.17 -12.07 -8.93
N LEU A 36 -1.28 -12.62 -9.43
CA LEU A 36 -2.55 -11.91 -9.50
C LEU A 36 -3.17 -11.65 -8.12
N ILE A 37 -3.13 -12.63 -7.22
CA ILE A 37 -3.60 -12.46 -5.83
C ILE A 37 -2.79 -11.37 -5.13
N ASN A 38 -1.46 -11.41 -5.24
CA ASN A 38 -0.58 -10.40 -4.64
C ASN A 38 -0.85 -9.00 -5.19
N LEU A 39 -1.18 -8.87 -6.48
CA LEU A 39 -1.55 -7.60 -7.07
C LEU A 39 -2.86 -7.06 -6.48
N VAL A 40 -3.89 -7.91 -6.37
CA VAL A 40 -5.18 -7.54 -5.76
C VAL A 40 -5.02 -7.14 -4.30
N GLU A 41 -4.22 -7.91 -3.54
CA GLU A 41 -3.89 -7.59 -2.15
C GLU A 41 -3.20 -6.23 -2.05
N GLY A 42 -2.17 -5.98 -2.86
CA GLY A 42 -1.48 -4.69 -2.90
C GLY A 42 -2.42 -3.51 -3.17
N ILE A 43 -3.35 -3.66 -4.12
CA ILE A 43 -4.35 -2.63 -4.45
C ILE A 43 -5.31 -2.38 -3.28
N LEU A 44 -5.84 -3.44 -2.66
CA LEU A 44 -6.72 -3.32 -1.50
C LEU A 44 -6.03 -2.63 -0.32
N PHE A 45 -4.78 -2.99 -0.06
CA PHE A 45 -3.95 -2.36 0.96
C PHE A 45 -3.69 -0.88 0.65
N LEU A 46 -3.41 -0.53 -0.61
CA LEU A 46 -3.21 0.87 -1.01
C LEU A 46 -4.49 1.70 -0.82
N VAL A 47 -5.65 1.19 -1.25
CA VAL A 47 -6.94 1.87 -1.07
C VAL A 47 -7.24 2.05 0.43
N GLY A 48 -7.04 1.00 1.23
CA GLY A 48 -7.16 1.10 2.69
C GLY A 48 -6.21 2.15 3.26
N SER A 49 -4.95 2.19 2.82
CA SER A 49 -3.96 3.17 3.27
C SER A 49 -4.44 4.61 3.07
N ILE A 50 -5.03 4.91 1.92
CA ILE A 50 -5.51 6.26 1.58
C ILE A 50 -6.75 6.61 2.40
N LEU A 51 -7.72 5.69 2.50
CA LEU A 51 -8.96 5.92 3.25
C LEU A 51 -8.75 6.14 4.75
N PHE A 52 -7.72 5.51 5.32
CA PHE A 52 -7.37 5.62 6.74
C PHE A 52 -6.22 6.60 7.01
N MET A 53 -5.72 7.32 5.99
CA MET A 53 -4.69 8.34 6.19
C MET A 53 -5.31 9.50 6.99
N PRO A 54 -4.74 9.87 8.15
CA PRO A 54 -5.21 11.03 8.89
C PRO A 54 -4.98 12.30 8.07
N ASP A 55 -5.95 13.20 8.08
CA ASP A 55 -5.83 14.49 7.43
C ASP A 55 -4.70 15.27 8.11
N LEU A 56 -3.65 15.60 7.36
CA LEU A 56 -2.59 16.48 7.82
C LEU A 56 -3.15 17.91 7.74
N GLN A 57 -4.09 18.24 8.61
CA GLN A 57 -4.45 19.64 8.87
C GLN A 57 -3.20 20.32 9.37
N THR A 58 -2.49 20.93 8.42
CA THR A 58 -1.43 21.87 8.68
C THR A 58 -2.15 23.14 9.12
N ASP A 59 -2.43 23.25 10.42
CA ASP A 59 -2.72 24.55 11.02
C ASP A 59 -1.48 25.43 10.80
N ALA A 60 -1.57 26.26 9.77
CA ALA A 60 -0.55 27.22 9.36
C ALA A 60 -0.37 28.34 10.39
#